data_AF-A0A9W9A233-F1
#
_entry.id   AF-A0A9W9A233-F1
#
_cell.length_a   1.000
_cell.length_b   1.000
_cell.length_c   1.000
_cell.angle_alpha   90.00
_cell.angle_beta   90.00
_cell.angle_gamma   90.00
#
_symmetry.space_group_name_H-M   'P 1'
#
loop_
_entity.id
_entity.type
_entity.pdbx_description
1 polymer ?
#
loop_
_entity_poly.entity_id
_entity_poly.type
_entity_poly.pdbx_seq_one_letter_code
_entity_poly.pdbx_strand_id
1 'polypeptide(L)'
;MRFSTYLLAAAVPLAANAAPLRATKRQAAAIDVTVLQFANTLEQLESQFYAAGLSKFQDSDFSAAGFAASSIAIQQITNIQSDEATHASILEEELTALGQNPNSTCSFNFDSALTDVSTMAATARVVENLGVMAYLGAASLLTDPQLLEAAGSILTVEARHQTILNVLSGTGTAIPSAFDLALTPSEVLAVAAPFFSGTCDLGIPANPTLTVTNTGSVGQGTSLTFSSTAINSSVDTSTLFCQMMVGGNPFSISLPYNQCVVPSTINGPVAIYITSDDNPLQSNVVNRASANNILAGPTVAFIDAQPETLGQMVRSSGTGTASASSSTQTISPDVAASIVSAQGASTVSGAAATATSATDSAAAATSTSNSVNDSSDPSAPFRDDFTGLAPGGAINVIGWSNIPSN
;
A
#
# COMPACT_ATOMS: atom_id res chain seq x y z
N MET A 1 -49.27 -65.71 -34.54
CA MET A 1 -49.48 -65.09 -33.22
C MET A 1 -49.15 -63.61 -33.34
N ARG A 2 -50.07 -62.73 -32.91
CA ARG A 2 -49.94 -61.27 -32.92
C ARG A 2 -48.93 -60.83 -31.87
N PHE A 3 -48.28 -59.66 -32.02
CA PHE A 3 -48.18 -58.64 -30.95
C PHE A 3 -47.77 -57.27 -31.54
N SER A 4 -48.45 -56.24 -31.04
CA SER A 4 -48.40 -54.82 -31.41
C SER A 4 -47.51 -54.00 -30.45
N THR A 5 -47.01 -52.85 -30.94
CA THR A 5 -46.76 -51.53 -30.25
C THR A 5 -45.85 -51.50 -28.99
N TYR A 6 -44.95 -50.53 -28.77
CA TYR A 6 -45.17 -49.09 -28.63
C TYR A 6 -43.88 -48.26 -28.84
N LEU A 7 -44.05 -47.05 -29.39
CA LEU A 7 -43.12 -45.92 -29.27
C LEU A 7 -43.08 -45.41 -27.82
N LEU A 8 -41.88 -45.12 -27.30
CA LEU A 8 -41.69 -44.08 -26.29
C LEU A 8 -40.43 -43.27 -26.65
N ALA A 9 -40.64 -42.05 -27.14
CA ALA A 9 -39.61 -41.05 -27.28
C ALA A 9 -39.40 -40.37 -25.92
N ALA A 10 -38.26 -40.63 -25.27
CA ALA A 10 -37.84 -39.88 -24.09
C ALA A 10 -37.03 -38.65 -24.57
N ALA A 11 -37.71 -37.50 -24.66
CA ALA A 11 -37.02 -36.21 -24.74
C ALA A 11 -36.41 -35.91 -23.38
N VAL A 12 -35.08 -36.00 -23.27
CA VAL A 12 -34.34 -35.48 -22.12
C VAL A 12 -34.22 -33.97 -22.32
N PRO A 13 -34.81 -33.11 -21.46
CA PRO A 13 -34.46 -31.71 -21.49
C PRO A 13 -33.02 -31.58 -20.98
N LEU A 14 -32.09 -31.24 -21.88
CA LEU A 14 -30.82 -30.62 -21.47
C LEU A 14 -31.17 -29.24 -20.87
N ALA A 15 -31.49 -29.21 -19.59
CA ALA A 15 -31.41 -27.98 -18.81
C ALA A 15 -29.91 -27.68 -18.62
N ALA A 16 -29.34 -26.91 -19.55
CA ALA A 16 -28.01 -26.36 -19.40
C ALA A 16 -28.00 -25.45 -18.16
N ASN A 17 -27.37 -25.90 -17.08
CA ASN A 17 -27.16 -25.12 -15.88
C ASN A 17 -26.22 -23.94 -16.19
N ALA A 18 -26.78 -22.79 -16.60
CA ALA A 18 -26.07 -21.53 -16.75
C ALA A 18 -25.90 -20.75 -15.42
N ALA A 19 -26.45 -21.29 -14.32
CA ALA A 19 -26.37 -20.72 -12.97
C ALA A 19 -24.93 -20.59 -12.41
N PRO A 20 -24.01 -21.57 -12.53
CA PRO A 20 -22.67 -21.45 -11.95
C PRO A 20 -21.82 -20.37 -12.63
N LEU A 21 -22.00 -20.13 -13.94
CA LEU A 21 -21.22 -19.11 -14.69
C LEU A 21 -21.67 -17.68 -14.39
N ARG A 22 -22.97 -17.45 -14.14
CA ARG A 22 -23.47 -16.11 -13.77
C ARG A 22 -23.17 -15.76 -12.32
N ALA A 23 -23.22 -16.74 -11.41
CA ALA A 23 -22.85 -16.55 -10.02
C ALA A 23 -21.35 -16.24 -9.87
N THR A 24 -20.49 -16.96 -10.60
CA THR A 24 -19.03 -16.70 -10.61
C THR A 24 -18.66 -15.36 -11.23
N LYS A 25 -19.25 -14.96 -12.38
CA LYS A 25 -19.04 -13.62 -12.95
C LYS A 25 -19.51 -12.49 -12.02
N ARG A 26 -20.63 -12.66 -11.32
CA ARG A 26 -21.13 -11.67 -10.34
C ARG A 26 -20.24 -11.58 -9.10
N GLN A 27 -19.71 -12.71 -8.64
CA GLN A 27 -18.77 -12.74 -7.52
C GLN A 27 -17.41 -12.13 -7.90
N ALA A 28 -16.93 -12.37 -9.12
CA ALA A 28 -15.72 -11.76 -9.69
C ALA A 28 -15.84 -10.23 -9.76
N ALA A 29 -16.96 -9.71 -10.28
CA ALA A 29 -17.22 -8.27 -10.26
C ALA A 29 -17.32 -7.68 -8.83
N ALA A 30 -17.80 -8.45 -7.85
CA ALA A 30 -17.90 -8.00 -6.47
C ALA A 30 -16.53 -7.93 -5.76
N ILE A 31 -15.61 -8.86 -6.06
CA ILE A 31 -14.25 -8.79 -5.52
C ILE A 31 -13.48 -7.61 -6.13
N ASP A 32 -13.61 -7.36 -7.43
CA ASP A 32 -12.95 -6.24 -8.11
C ASP A 32 -13.40 -4.90 -7.51
N VAL A 33 -14.72 -4.73 -7.28
CA VAL A 33 -15.24 -3.54 -6.59
C VAL A 33 -14.67 -3.39 -5.17
N THR A 34 -14.53 -4.50 -4.43
CA THR A 34 -13.97 -4.47 -3.07
C THR A 34 -12.50 -4.04 -3.11
N VAL A 35 -11.73 -4.57 -4.06
CA VAL A 35 -10.33 -4.18 -4.28
C VAL A 35 -10.21 -2.70 -4.66
N LEU A 36 -11.08 -2.20 -5.55
CA LEU A 36 -11.08 -0.79 -5.94
C LEU A 36 -11.47 0.14 -4.77
N GLN A 37 -12.47 -0.22 -3.96
CA GLN A 37 -12.81 0.57 -2.76
C GLN A 37 -11.66 0.60 -1.76
N PHE A 38 -10.98 -0.52 -1.60
CA PHE A 38 -9.80 -0.63 -0.75
C PHE A 38 -8.66 0.26 -1.24
N ALA A 39 -8.29 0.15 -2.52
CA ALA A 39 -7.26 0.98 -3.14
C ALA A 39 -7.62 2.47 -3.03
N ASN A 40 -8.84 2.86 -3.42
CA ASN A 40 -9.31 4.24 -3.33
C ASN A 40 -9.20 4.81 -1.91
N THR A 41 -9.47 4.00 -0.88
CA THR A 41 -9.34 4.46 0.52
C THR A 41 -7.88 4.69 0.90
N LEU A 42 -6.95 3.88 0.40
CA LEU A 42 -5.51 4.11 0.62
C LEU A 42 -5.04 5.34 -0.14
N GLU A 43 -5.40 5.51 -1.42
CA GLU A 43 -5.05 6.73 -2.18
C GLU A 43 -5.57 8.01 -1.52
N GLN A 44 -6.77 7.97 -0.94
CA GLN A 44 -7.31 9.09 -0.16
C GLN A 44 -6.48 9.36 1.11
N LEU A 45 -5.95 8.33 1.77
CA LEU A 45 -5.07 8.46 2.93
C LEU A 45 -3.77 9.17 2.51
N GLU A 46 -3.12 8.71 1.45
CA GLU A 46 -1.82 9.23 0.99
C GLU A 46 -1.96 10.67 0.51
N SER A 47 -2.94 10.93 -0.35
CA SER A 47 -3.24 12.27 -0.86
C SER A 47 -3.50 13.28 0.26
N GLN A 48 -4.30 12.90 1.27
CA GLN A 48 -4.58 13.78 2.41
C GLN A 48 -3.38 13.94 3.34
N PHE A 49 -2.58 12.89 3.54
CA PHE A 49 -1.35 12.96 4.33
C PHE A 49 -0.38 13.99 3.76
N TYR A 50 -0.12 13.94 2.46
CA TYR A 50 0.78 14.91 1.83
C TYR A 50 0.19 16.32 1.75
N ALA A 51 -1.09 16.47 1.45
CA ALA A 51 -1.74 17.77 1.45
C ALA A 51 -1.66 18.43 2.84
N ALA A 52 -1.88 17.65 3.92
CA ALA A 52 -1.74 18.13 5.28
C ALA A 52 -0.28 18.51 5.62
N GLY A 53 0.69 17.68 5.22
CA GLY A 53 2.13 17.96 5.43
C GLY A 53 2.60 19.23 4.72
N LEU A 54 2.27 19.39 3.44
CA LEU A 54 2.62 20.57 2.62
C LEU A 54 1.95 21.85 3.11
N SER A 55 0.75 21.74 3.69
CA SER A 55 0.06 22.88 4.32
C SER A 55 0.70 23.27 5.66
N LYS A 56 1.18 22.28 6.42
CA LYS A 56 1.71 22.49 7.77
C LYS A 56 3.15 23.04 7.79
N PHE A 57 4.03 22.50 6.96
CA PHE A 57 5.46 22.79 7.03
C PHE A 57 5.88 23.84 5.99
N GLN A 58 6.86 24.66 6.38
CA GLN A 58 7.47 25.70 5.54
C GLN A 58 8.92 25.33 5.17
N ASP A 59 9.53 26.02 4.21
CA ASP A 59 10.92 25.80 3.78
C ASP A 59 11.95 25.71 4.92
N SER A 60 11.73 26.48 6.00
CA SER A 60 12.59 26.47 7.19
C SER A 60 12.54 25.14 7.94
N ASP A 61 11.40 24.45 7.96
CA ASP A 61 11.23 23.17 8.64
C ASP A 61 11.99 22.06 7.90
N PHE A 62 11.97 22.10 6.56
CA PHE A 62 12.78 21.21 5.72
C PHE A 62 14.27 21.47 5.90
N SER A 63 14.66 22.74 5.97
CA SER A 63 16.06 23.11 6.25
C SER A 63 16.49 22.63 7.64
N ALA A 64 15.62 22.76 8.65
CA ALA A 64 15.85 22.28 10.02
C ALA A 64 15.92 20.74 10.11
N ALA A 65 15.16 20.03 9.28
CA ALA A 65 15.27 18.59 9.11
C ALA A 65 16.58 18.17 8.42
N GLY A 66 17.40 19.11 7.94
CA GLY A 66 18.71 18.83 7.38
C GLY A 66 18.70 18.54 5.88
N PHE A 67 17.67 18.96 5.13
CA PHE A 67 17.73 18.96 3.67
C PHE A 67 18.74 20.01 3.17
N ALA A 68 19.62 19.61 2.24
CA ALA A 68 20.62 20.50 1.64
C ALA A 68 20.00 21.59 0.76
N ALA A 69 18.91 21.23 0.09
CA ALA A 69 18.03 22.17 -0.59
C ALA A 69 16.59 21.79 -0.28
N SER A 70 15.92 22.57 0.57
CA SER A 70 14.50 22.37 0.94
C SER A 70 13.60 22.27 -0.30
N SER A 71 13.90 23.07 -1.33
CA SER A 71 13.15 23.10 -2.59
C SER A 71 13.12 21.75 -3.32
N ILE A 72 14.17 20.93 -3.22
CA ILE A 72 14.19 19.60 -3.82
C ILE A 72 13.17 18.70 -3.10
N ALA A 73 13.22 18.65 -1.77
CA ALA A 73 12.31 17.84 -0.98
C ALA A 73 10.85 18.27 -1.18
N ILE A 74 10.58 19.57 -1.12
CA ILE A 74 9.23 20.13 -1.31
C ILE A 74 8.70 19.84 -2.72
N GLN A 75 9.53 20.00 -3.76
CA GLN A 75 9.15 19.69 -5.13
C GLN A 75 8.76 18.21 -5.27
N GLN A 76 9.60 17.29 -4.77
CA GLN A 76 9.32 15.86 -4.89
C GLN A 76 8.06 15.47 -4.12
N ILE A 77 7.88 15.98 -2.90
CA ILE A 77 6.67 15.72 -2.09
C ILE A 77 5.42 16.31 -2.76
N THR A 78 5.53 17.47 -3.41
CA THR A 78 4.43 18.07 -4.17
C THR A 78 4.05 17.25 -5.40
N ASN A 79 5.05 16.70 -6.10
CA ASN A 79 4.79 15.81 -7.24
C ASN A 79 4.07 14.54 -6.80
N ILE A 80 4.57 13.89 -5.74
CA ILE A 80 3.95 12.70 -5.14
C ILE A 80 2.49 13.02 -4.76
N GLN A 81 2.25 14.11 -4.03
CA GLN A 81 0.89 14.53 -3.66
C GLN A 81 -0.04 14.70 -4.87
N SER A 82 0.47 15.26 -5.97
CA SER A 82 -0.30 15.44 -7.20
C SER A 82 -0.65 14.11 -7.86
N ASP A 83 0.28 13.16 -7.83
CA ASP A 83 0.08 11.82 -8.36
C ASP A 83 -0.95 11.06 -7.50
N GLU A 84 -0.84 11.10 -6.16
CA GLU A 84 -1.82 10.45 -5.25
C GLU A 84 -3.22 11.05 -5.34
N ALA A 85 -3.33 12.38 -5.50
CA ALA A 85 -4.61 13.02 -5.76
C ALA A 85 -5.23 12.55 -7.08
N THR A 86 -4.40 12.31 -8.09
CA THR A 86 -4.84 11.81 -9.40
C THR A 86 -5.28 10.35 -9.28
N HIS A 87 -4.50 9.49 -8.62
CA HIS A 87 -4.86 8.09 -8.34
C HIS A 87 -6.20 7.99 -7.62
N ALA A 88 -6.37 8.73 -6.52
CA ALA A 88 -7.62 8.78 -5.76
C ALA A 88 -8.80 9.17 -6.67
N SER A 89 -8.68 10.26 -7.43
CA SER A 89 -9.76 10.74 -8.29
C SER A 89 -10.15 9.74 -9.40
N ILE A 90 -9.17 9.10 -10.04
CA ILE A 90 -9.44 8.13 -11.11
C ILE A 90 -10.14 6.89 -10.55
N LEU A 91 -9.74 6.43 -9.35
CA LEU A 91 -10.43 5.31 -8.70
C LEU A 91 -11.85 5.67 -8.26
N GLU A 92 -12.09 6.92 -7.82
CA GLU A 92 -13.46 7.41 -7.54
C GLU A 92 -14.33 7.42 -8.80
N GLU A 93 -13.77 7.89 -9.93
CA GLU A 93 -14.44 7.90 -11.23
C GLU A 93 -14.76 6.47 -11.71
N GLU A 94 -13.81 5.55 -11.59
CA GLU A 94 -13.99 4.15 -11.98
C GLU A 94 -15.05 3.46 -11.11
N LEU A 95 -15.01 3.63 -9.79
CA LEU A 95 -16.04 3.12 -8.89
C LEU A 95 -17.42 3.68 -9.26
N THR A 96 -17.51 4.97 -9.59
CA THR A 96 -18.74 5.61 -10.04
C THR A 96 -19.24 5.04 -11.37
N ALA A 97 -18.33 4.80 -12.33
CA ALA A 97 -18.65 4.17 -13.61
C ALA A 97 -19.19 2.73 -13.45
N LEU A 98 -18.69 2.00 -12.45
CA LEU A 98 -19.19 0.69 -12.02
C LEU A 98 -20.48 0.75 -11.19
N GLY A 99 -21.08 1.94 -11.04
CA GLY A 99 -22.32 2.16 -10.29
C GLY A 99 -22.17 2.00 -8.77
N GLN A 100 -20.94 2.12 -8.27
CA GLN A 100 -20.62 2.11 -6.84
C GLN A 100 -20.48 3.54 -6.32
N ASN A 101 -20.62 3.70 -5.01
CA ASN A 101 -20.26 4.96 -4.35
C ASN A 101 -18.85 4.81 -3.78
N PRO A 102 -17.90 5.71 -4.12
CA PRO A 102 -16.60 5.74 -3.47
C PRO A 102 -16.73 5.89 -1.95
N ASN A 103 -15.78 5.30 -1.22
CA ASN A 103 -15.84 5.34 0.24
C ASN A 103 -15.47 6.73 0.73
N SER A 104 -16.43 7.43 1.31
CA SER A 104 -16.29 8.77 1.91
C SER A 104 -16.45 8.77 3.42
N THR A 105 -16.56 7.59 4.03
CA THR A 105 -16.81 7.45 5.48
C THR A 105 -15.52 7.33 6.29
N CYS A 106 -14.42 6.93 5.65
CA CYS A 106 -13.13 6.82 6.28
C CYS A 106 -12.53 8.21 6.49
N SER A 107 -12.06 8.46 7.70
CA SER A 107 -11.36 9.69 8.07
C SER A 107 -9.97 9.33 8.58
N PHE A 108 -9.04 10.29 8.49
CA PHE A 108 -7.65 10.07 8.86
C PHE A 108 -7.21 11.01 9.98
N ASN A 109 -6.16 10.63 10.72
CA ASN A 109 -5.46 11.48 11.66
C ASN A 109 -3.95 11.35 11.44
N PHE A 110 -3.30 12.48 11.14
CA PHE A 110 -1.88 12.56 10.84
C PHE A 110 -1.09 13.35 11.90
N ASP A 111 -1.69 13.68 13.06
CA ASP A 111 -1.05 14.52 14.08
C ASP A 111 0.30 13.95 14.53
N SER A 112 0.37 12.62 14.67
CA SER A 112 1.56 11.87 15.03
C SER A 112 2.60 11.77 13.92
N ALA A 113 2.14 11.72 12.67
CA ALA A 113 2.98 11.63 11.49
C ALA A 113 3.56 12.99 11.08
N LEU A 114 2.89 14.09 11.48
CA LEU A 114 3.22 15.45 11.09
C LEU A 114 3.76 16.27 12.28
N THR A 115 4.44 15.65 13.24
CA THR A 115 5.08 16.37 14.37
C THR A 115 6.22 17.28 13.90
N ASP A 116 7.05 16.79 12.98
CA ASP A 116 8.12 17.51 12.29
C ASP A 116 8.38 16.89 10.91
N VAL A 117 9.17 17.57 10.07
CA VAL A 117 9.48 17.11 8.71
C VAL A 117 10.26 15.79 8.68
N SER A 118 11.06 15.48 9.71
CA SER A 118 11.80 14.21 9.75
C SER A 118 10.86 13.03 10.01
N THR A 119 9.87 13.23 10.88
CA THR A 119 8.81 12.26 11.19
C THR A 119 7.88 12.08 10.00
N MET A 120 7.50 13.19 9.33
CA MET A 120 6.73 13.14 8.09
C MET A 120 7.48 12.37 6.99
N ALA A 121 8.76 12.67 6.76
CA ALA A 121 9.55 11.99 5.73
C ALA A 121 9.73 10.49 6.01
N ALA A 122 9.90 10.10 7.28
CA ALA A 122 9.94 8.68 7.67
C ALA A 122 8.58 8.01 7.46
N THR A 123 7.48 8.71 7.76
CA THR A 123 6.11 8.20 7.54
C THR A 123 5.81 8.05 6.06
N ALA A 124 6.18 9.03 5.24
CA ALA A 124 6.01 8.99 3.78
C ALA A 124 6.64 7.72 3.18
N ARG A 125 7.85 7.34 3.62
CA ARG A 125 8.49 6.08 3.19
C ARG A 125 7.64 4.84 3.50
N VAL A 126 6.99 4.82 4.67
CA VAL A 126 6.14 3.70 5.09
C VAL A 126 4.85 3.67 4.28
N VAL A 127 4.20 4.81 4.09
CA VAL A 127 2.93 4.95 3.37
C VAL A 127 3.10 4.51 1.90
N GLU A 128 4.09 5.03 1.20
CA GLU A 128 4.31 4.70 -0.23
C GLU A 128 4.77 3.25 -0.43
N ASN A 129 5.57 2.75 0.50
CA ASN A 129 5.94 1.34 0.45
C ASN A 129 4.75 0.43 0.79
N LEU A 130 3.78 0.91 1.58
CA LEU A 130 2.51 0.24 1.78
C LEU A 130 1.67 0.24 0.50
N GLY A 131 1.62 1.35 -0.25
CA GLY A 131 1.02 1.43 -1.58
C GLY A 131 1.57 0.36 -2.53
N VAL A 132 2.90 0.26 -2.66
CA VAL A 132 3.58 -0.82 -3.42
C VAL A 132 3.13 -2.21 -2.97
N MET A 133 3.17 -2.47 -1.65
CA MET A 133 2.81 -3.77 -1.09
C MET A 133 1.33 -4.12 -1.29
N ALA A 134 0.44 -3.12 -1.23
CA ALA A 134 -1.00 -3.28 -1.39
C ALA A 134 -1.37 -3.59 -2.84
N TYR A 135 -0.88 -2.81 -3.80
CA TYR A 135 -1.14 -3.07 -5.22
C TYR A 135 -0.56 -4.41 -5.68
N LEU A 136 0.68 -4.72 -5.31
CA LEU A 136 1.29 -6.00 -5.67
C LEU A 136 0.56 -7.18 -5.01
N GLY A 137 0.09 -7.01 -3.76
CA GLY A 137 -0.69 -8.02 -3.06
C GLY A 137 -2.09 -8.24 -3.61
N ALA A 138 -2.72 -7.18 -4.12
CA ALA A 138 -4.05 -7.23 -4.72
C ALA A 138 -4.05 -7.69 -6.18
N ALA A 139 -2.89 -7.73 -6.86
CA ALA A 139 -2.80 -8.10 -8.27
C ALA A 139 -3.45 -9.45 -8.61
N SER A 140 -3.35 -10.45 -7.71
CA SER A 140 -3.99 -11.75 -7.90
C SER A 140 -5.49 -11.80 -7.55
N LEU A 141 -6.02 -10.71 -6.97
CA LEU A 141 -7.42 -10.59 -6.59
C LEU A 141 -8.27 -9.98 -7.70
N LEU A 142 -7.66 -9.15 -8.56
CA LEU A 142 -8.34 -8.54 -9.70
C LEU A 142 -8.64 -9.56 -10.80
N THR A 143 -9.89 -9.59 -11.25
CA THR A 143 -10.36 -10.50 -12.30
C THR A 143 -10.55 -9.81 -13.64
N ASP A 144 -10.83 -8.50 -13.64
CA ASP A 144 -10.86 -7.68 -14.85
C ASP A 144 -9.43 -7.30 -15.30
N PRO A 145 -9.00 -7.70 -16.51
CA PRO A 145 -7.68 -7.37 -17.02
C PRO A 145 -7.42 -5.87 -17.20
N GLN A 146 -8.45 -5.06 -17.50
CA GLN A 146 -8.31 -3.62 -17.65
C GLN A 146 -8.07 -2.95 -16.30
N LEU A 147 -8.78 -3.40 -15.25
CA LEU A 147 -8.53 -2.95 -13.89
C LEU A 147 -7.14 -3.38 -13.41
N LEU A 148 -6.70 -4.59 -13.77
CA LEU A 148 -5.36 -5.07 -13.46
C LEU A 148 -4.27 -4.24 -14.18
N GLU A 149 -4.48 -3.86 -15.43
CA GLU A 149 -3.56 -2.99 -16.18
C GLU A 149 -3.49 -1.59 -15.55
N ALA A 150 -4.65 -1.02 -15.19
CA ALA A 150 -4.72 0.27 -14.49
C ALA A 150 -4.01 0.21 -13.13
N ALA A 151 -4.29 -0.81 -12.31
CA ALA A 151 -3.61 -1.04 -11.03
C ALA A 151 -2.09 -1.23 -11.22
N GLY A 152 -1.68 -1.95 -12.27
CA GLY A 152 -0.29 -2.11 -12.64
C GLY A 152 0.38 -0.78 -13.00
N SER A 153 -0.33 0.16 -13.61
CA SER A 153 0.20 1.48 -13.90
C SER A 153 0.49 2.29 -12.62
N ILE A 154 -0.44 2.27 -11.66
CA ILE A 154 -0.30 2.95 -10.35
C ILE A 154 0.87 2.35 -9.57
N LEU A 155 0.94 1.01 -9.46
CA LEU A 155 2.04 0.31 -8.79
C LEU A 155 3.44 0.77 -9.25
N THR A 156 3.63 1.07 -10.53
CA THR A 156 4.94 1.54 -11.02
C THR A 156 5.26 2.96 -10.57
N VAL A 157 4.25 3.79 -10.30
CA VAL A 157 4.40 5.15 -9.79
C VAL A 157 4.71 5.11 -8.29
N GLU A 158 3.96 4.32 -7.51
CA GLU A 158 4.25 4.02 -6.09
C GLU A 158 5.72 3.61 -5.87
N ALA A 159 6.23 2.71 -6.72
CA ALA A 159 7.61 2.25 -6.64
C ALA A 159 8.64 3.38 -6.92
N ARG A 160 8.31 4.35 -7.78
CA ARG A 160 9.16 5.52 -8.05
C ARG A 160 9.10 6.52 -6.90
N HIS A 161 7.93 6.75 -6.31
CA HIS A 161 7.79 7.57 -5.11
C HIS A 161 8.62 7.00 -3.96
N GLN A 162 8.52 5.69 -3.72
CA GLN A 162 9.32 4.98 -2.73
C GLN A 162 10.84 5.15 -2.99
N THR A 163 11.26 5.04 -4.25
CA THR A 163 12.66 5.28 -4.65
C THR A 163 13.12 6.70 -4.28
N ILE A 164 12.30 7.70 -4.60
CA ILE A 164 12.61 9.11 -4.29
C ILE A 164 12.65 9.33 -2.78
N LEU A 165 11.72 8.78 -2.01
CA LEU A 165 11.69 8.95 -0.56
C LEU A 165 12.84 8.24 0.15
N ASN A 166 13.30 7.12 -0.38
CA ASN A 166 14.55 6.50 0.07
C ASN A 166 15.75 7.44 -0.16
N VAL A 167 15.83 8.10 -1.32
CA VAL A 167 16.86 9.10 -1.58
C VAL A 167 16.73 10.29 -0.62
N LEU A 168 15.52 10.83 -0.42
CA LEU A 168 15.26 11.97 0.47
C LEU A 168 15.56 11.66 1.95
N SER A 169 15.51 10.38 2.35
CA SER A 169 15.91 9.97 3.71
C SER A 169 17.39 10.26 4.01
N GLY A 170 18.24 10.23 2.97
CA GLY A 170 19.69 10.36 3.07
C GLY A 170 20.43 9.17 3.67
N THR A 171 19.71 8.20 4.26
CA THR A 171 20.28 6.98 4.84
C THR A 171 19.93 5.74 4.02
N GLY A 172 18.79 5.73 3.35
CA GLY A 172 18.31 4.59 2.58
C GLY A 172 19.08 4.31 1.29
N THR A 173 18.89 3.10 0.79
CA THR A 173 19.24 2.70 -0.58
C THR A 173 18.05 3.02 -1.47
N ALA A 174 18.27 3.69 -2.61
CA ALA A 174 17.19 4.10 -3.51
C ALA A 174 16.34 2.90 -3.96
N ILE A 175 17.00 1.81 -4.36
CA ILE A 175 16.38 0.56 -4.83
C ILE A 175 16.97 -0.59 -4.01
N PRO A 176 16.39 -0.91 -2.84
CA PRO A 176 17.03 -1.81 -1.87
C PRO A 176 16.97 -3.30 -2.24
N SER A 177 16.04 -3.71 -3.12
CA SER A 177 15.88 -5.10 -3.56
C SER A 177 15.46 -5.17 -5.02
N ALA A 178 15.68 -6.34 -5.64
CA ALA A 178 15.25 -6.63 -7.01
C ALA A 178 13.77 -7.01 -7.10
N PHE A 179 13.14 -7.37 -5.97
CA PHE A 179 11.71 -7.67 -5.90
C PHE A 179 11.14 -7.03 -4.64
N ASP A 180 9.97 -6.42 -4.77
CA ASP A 180 9.22 -5.87 -3.64
C ASP A 180 8.49 -6.95 -2.84
N LEU A 181 8.00 -6.56 -1.67
CA LEU A 181 7.13 -7.37 -0.84
C LEU A 181 5.66 -7.13 -1.24
N ALA A 182 4.82 -8.15 -1.06
CA ALA A 182 3.39 -8.05 -1.24
C ALA A 182 2.68 -8.41 0.07
N LEU A 183 1.64 -7.63 0.43
CA LEU A 183 0.84 -7.84 1.63
C LEU A 183 -0.59 -8.24 1.30
N THR A 184 -1.21 -9.04 2.15
CA THR A 184 -2.65 -9.29 2.04
C THR A 184 -3.43 -8.05 2.51
N PRO A 185 -4.70 -7.85 2.08
CA PRO A 185 -5.48 -6.68 2.53
C PRO A 185 -5.60 -6.54 4.05
N SER A 186 -5.73 -7.65 4.79
CA SER A 186 -5.77 -7.64 6.27
C SER A 186 -4.46 -7.14 6.89
N GLU A 187 -3.33 -7.42 6.24
CA GLU A 187 -2.01 -6.98 6.67
C GLU A 187 -1.76 -5.52 6.34
N VAL A 188 -2.19 -5.08 5.16
CA VAL A 188 -2.15 -3.68 4.77
C VAL A 188 -2.93 -2.84 5.78
N LEU A 189 -4.12 -3.29 6.19
CA LEU A 189 -4.89 -2.62 7.23
C LEU A 189 -4.21 -2.61 8.60
N ALA A 190 -3.42 -3.62 8.95
CA ALA A 190 -2.66 -3.58 10.20
C ALA A 190 -1.57 -2.50 10.19
N VAL A 191 -0.98 -2.20 9.04
CA VAL A 191 -0.01 -1.11 8.89
C VAL A 191 -0.72 0.25 8.82
N ALA A 192 -1.85 0.34 8.10
CA ALA A 192 -2.59 1.58 7.90
C ALA A 192 -3.45 2.00 9.11
N ALA A 193 -3.86 1.04 9.96
CA ALA A 193 -4.76 1.26 11.09
C ALA A 193 -4.44 2.49 11.97
N PRO A 194 -3.17 2.80 12.30
CA PRO A 194 -2.85 3.98 13.11
C PRO A 194 -3.22 5.33 12.49
N PHE A 195 -3.42 5.39 11.17
CA PHE A 195 -3.78 6.62 10.46
C PHE A 195 -5.29 6.84 10.38
N PHE A 196 -6.13 5.84 10.67
CA PHE A 196 -7.58 6.01 10.63
C PHE A 196 -8.10 6.69 11.89
N SER A 197 -8.95 7.70 11.71
CA SER A 197 -9.74 8.31 12.78
C SER A 197 -11.16 7.76 12.76
N GLY A 198 -11.50 6.95 13.77
CA GLY A 198 -12.83 6.35 13.89
C GLY A 198 -13.00 5.07 13.08
N THR A 199 -14.25 4.75 12.74
CA THR A 199 -14.61 3.50 12.05
C THR A 199 -14.52 3.69 10.54
N CYS A 200 -13.67 2.90 9.90
CA CYS A 200 -13.61 2.74 8.44
C CYS A 200 -13.91 1.26 8.13
N ASP A 201 -15.09 0.98 7.57
CA ASP A 201 -15.46 -0.39 7.20
C ASP A 201 -15.18 -0.61 5.72
N LEU A 202 -14.19 -1.46 5.45
CA LEU A 202 -13.79 -1.87 4.10
C LEU A 202 -14.25 -3.30 3.78
N GLY A 203 -15.05 -3.92 4.65
CA GLY A 203 -15.49 -5.31 4.52
C GLY A 203 -14.36 -6.33 4.71
N ILE A 204 -13.20 -5.90 5.19
CA ILE A 204 -12.00 -6.72 5.39
C ILE A 204 -11.53 -6.56 6.84
N PRO A 205 -11.41 -7.66 7.61
CA PRO A 205 -10.86 -7.58 8.95
C PRO A 205 -9.35 -7.31 8.89
N ALA A 206 -8.90 -6.29 9.61
CA ALA A 206 -7.49 -6.02 9.83
C ALA A 206 -6.86 -7.10 10.73
N ASN A 207 -5.61 -7.44 10.47
CA ASN A 207 -4.82 -8.18 11.46
C ASN A 207 -4.63 -7.31 12.72
N PRO A 208 -4.46 -7.91 13.91
CA PRO A 208 -4.10 -7.16 15.09
C PRO A 208 -2.83 -6.33 14.86
N THR A 209 -2.89 -5.04 15.17
CA THR A 209 -1.76 -4.12 14.99
C THR A 209 -0.56 -4.57 15.82
N LEU A 210 0.63 -4.39 15.26
CA LEU A 210 1.90 -4.65 15.92
C LEU A 210 2.70 -3.35 15.98
N THR A 211 3.32 -3.08 17.12
CA THR A 211 4.17 -1.90 17.31
C THR A 211 5.55 -2.36 17.78
N VAL A 212 6.61 -1.90 17.12
CA VAL A 212 7.99 -2.06 17.60
C VAL A 212 8.21 -1.11 18.77
N THR A 213 8.71 -1.61 19.91
CA THR A 213 8.84 -0.85 21.16
C THR A 213 10.20 -0.31 21.53
N ASN A 214 11.21 -0.58 20.71
CA ASN A 214 12.54 -0.01 20.84
C ASN A 214 12.47 1.51 20.85
N THR A 215 13.42 2.16 21.52
CA THR A 215 13.64 3.60 21.44
C THR A 215 14.81 3.89 20.50
N GLY A 216 14.69 4.91 19.66
CA GLY A 216 15.71 5.27 18.67
C GLY A 216 15.72 4.38 17.42
N SER A 217 16.85 4.36 16.74
CA SER A 217 16.99 3.72 15.43
C SER A 217 17.03 2.19 15.50
N VAL A 218 16.13 1.53 14.77
CA VAL A 218 16.25 0.11 14.47
C VAL A 218 17.13 -0.07 13.24
N GLY A 219 18.15 -0.90 13.39
CA GLY A 219 19.05 -1.30 12.33
C GLY A 219 19.50 -2.74 12.51
N GLN A 220 20.48 -3.16 11.71
CA GLN A 220 21.08 -4.48 11.84
C GLN A 220 21.64 -4.70 13.26
N GLY A 221 21.35 -5.86 13.85
CA GLY A 221 21.76 -6.21 15.21
C GLY A 221 20.86 -5.65 16.32
N THR A 222 19.86 -4.80 16.01
CA THR A 222 18.90 -4.34 17.01
C THR A 222 18.03 -5.51 17.48
N SER A 223 17.98 -5.73 18.80
CA SER A 223 17.02 -6.65 19.42
C SER A 223 15.67 -5.97 19.55
N LEU A 224 14.69 -6.42 18.79
CA LEU A 224 13.36 -5.83 18.74
C LEU A 224 12.51 -6.22 19.95
N THR A 225 11.73 -5.25 20.41
CA THR A 225 10.67 -5.45 21.40
C THR A 225 9.34 -5.05 20.78
N PHE A 226 8.23 -5.57 21.31
CA PHE A 226 6.92 -5.40 20.66
C PHE A 226 5.80 -5.09 21.65
N SER A 227 4.73 -4.49 21.13
CA SER A 227 3.43 -4.36 21.78
C SER A 227 2.32 -4.65 20.77
N SER A 228 1.30 -5.38 21.21
CA SER A 228 0.07 -5.64 20.46
C SER A 228 -1.03 -6.03 21.43
N THR A 229 -2.28 -5.69 21.14
CA THR A 229 -3.44 -6.15 21.92
C THR A 229 -3.60 -7.68 21.87
N ALA A 230 -3.08 -8.32 20.83
CA ALA A 230 -3.05 -9.77 20.69
C ALA A 230 -1.98 -10.45 21.58
N ILE A 231 -0.96 -9.71 22.03
CA ILE A 231 0.11 -10.20 22.91
C ILE A 231 -0.21 -9.74 24.34
N ASN A 232 -1.26 -10.32 24.92
CA ASN A 232 -1.69 -10.03 26.29
C ASN A 232 -1.12 -11.03 27.31
N SER A 233 -1.39 -10.81 28.60
CA SER A 233 -0.88 -11.64 29.69
C SER A 233 -1.30 -13.12 29.64
N SER A 234 -2.26 -13.48 28.80
CA SER A 234 -2.72 -14.86 28.62
C SER A 234 -1.93 -15.63 27.56
N VAL A 235 -1.07 -14.95 26.80
CA VAL A 235 -0.25 -15.56 25.75
C VAL A 235 1.14 -15.86 26.29
N ASP A 236 1.57 -17.12 26.20
CA ASP A 236 2.94 -17.51 26.53
C ASP A 236 3.89 -17.04 25.43
N THR A 237 4.63 -15.96 25.70
CA THR A 237 5.56 -15.38 24.72
C THR A 237 6.72 -16.30 24.36
N SER A 238 6.99 -17.36 25.13
CA SER A 238 8.04 -18.35 24.80
C SER A 238 7.67 -19.27 23.64
N THR A 239 6.38 -19.33 23.29
CA THR A 239 5.88 -20.10 22.13
C THR A 239 5.71 -19.23 20.89
N LEU A 240 6.01 -17.93 20.97
CA LEU A 240 5.85 -17.00 19.86
C LEU A 240 7.15 -16.86 19.07
N PHE A 241 6.99 -16.48 17.81
CA PHE A 241 8.09 -16.25 16.90
C PHE A 241 7.99 -14.87 16.27
N CYS A 242 9.13 -14.25 16.05
CA CYS A 242 9.29 -13.02 15.30
C CYS A 242 9.71 -13.36 13.88
N GLN A 243 8.90 -12.98 12.91
CA GLN A 243 9.11 -13.33 11.50
C GLN A 243 9.34 -12.06 10.69
N MET A 244 10.48 -11.99 10.00
CA MET A 244 10.85 -10.84 9.17
C MET A 244 10.77 -11.20 7.70
N MET A 245 9.87 -10.55 6.95
CA MET A 245 9.74 -10.68 5.51
C MET A 245 10.43 -9.52 4.81
N VAL A 246 11.21 -9.85 3.78
CA VAL A 246 11.93 -8.87 2.95
C VAL A 246 11.72 -9.22 1.49
N GLY A 247 11.67 -8.20 0.64
CA GLY A 247 11.50 -8.37 -0.80
C GLY A 247 12.64 -9.20 -1.41
N GLY A 248 12.30 -10.10 -2.34
CA GLY A 248 13.25 -11.00 -3.02
C GLY A 248 13.52 -12.33 -2.31
N ASN A 249 13.19 -12.45 -1.02
CA ASN A 249 13.26 -13.74 -0.33
C ASN A 249 11.95 -14.51 -0.52
N PRO A 250 12.00 -15.84 -0.74
CA PRO A 250 10.78 -16.65 -0.89
C PRO A 250 10.04 -16.91 0.44
N PHE A 251 10.75 -16.79 1.57
CA PHE A 251 10.24 -17.01 2.91
C PHE A 251 10.76 -15.97 3.90
N SER A 252 10.03 -15.76 5.00
CA SER A 252 10.49 -14.96 6.13
C SER A 252 11.66 -15.59 6.87
N ILE A 253 12.39 -14.74 7.59
CA ILE A 253 13.36 -15.15 8.60
C ILE A 253 12.61 -15.34 9.91
N SER A 254 12.62 -16.56 10.46
CA SER A 254 11.93 -16.93 11.70
C SER A 254 12.90 -16.96 12.87
N LEU A 255 12.62 -16.19 13.92
CA LEU A 255 13.40 -16.13 15.16
C LEU A 255 12.46 -16.32 16.36
N PRO A 256 12.93 -16.87 17.50
CA PRO A 256 12.15 -16.85 18.73
C PRO A 256 11.76 -15.42 19.11
N TYR A 257 10.54 -15.20 19.61
CA TYR A 257 10.04 -13.86 19.96
C TYR A 257 10.98 -13.06 20.87
N ASN A 258 11.55 -13.72 21.89
CA ASN A 258 12.48 -13.11 22.85
C ASN A 258 13.93 -12.96 22.32
N GLN A 259 14.20 -13.38 21.09
CA GLN A 259 15.49 -13.28 20.41
C GLN A 259 15.33 -12.64 19.02
N CYS A 260 14.33 -11.77 18.86
CA CYS A 260 14.07 -11.09 17.60
C CYS A 260 15.15 -10.04 17.31
N VAL A 261 16.27 -10.45 16.71
CA VAL A 261 17.36 -9.56 16.33
C VAL A 261 17.32 -9.33 14.83
N VAL A 262 17.40 -8.07 14.39
CA VAL A 262 17.46 -7.72 12.97
C VAL A 262 18.73 -8.33 12.33
N PRO A 263 18.61 -9.24 11.36
CA PRO A 263 19.75 -9.86 10.71
C PRO A 263 20.63 -8.88 9.93
N SER A 264 21.94 -9.14 9.88
CA SER A 264 22.91 -8.30 9.15
C SER A 264 22.77 -8.36 7.62
N THR A 265 21.90 -9.23 7.10
CA THR A 265 21.62 -9.38 5.67
C THR A 265 20.47 -8.51 5.20
N ILE A 266 19.72 -7.87 6.10
CA ILE A 266 18.57 -7.04 5.74
C ILE A 266 19.01 -5.61 5.44
N ASN A 267 18.52 -5.08 4.32
CA ASN A 267 18.61 -3.67 3.95
C ASN A 267 17.32 -3.27 3.21
N GLY A 268 16.78 -2.09 3.49
CA GLY A 268 15.49 -1.63 2.97
C GLY A 268 14.28 -2.03 3.82
N PRO A 269 13.07 -2.04 3.24
CA PRO A 269 11.85 -2.32 3.98
C PRO A 269 11.77 -3.78 4.45
N VAL A 270 11.30 -3.97 5.69
CA VAL A 270 11.03 -5.26 6.31
C VAL A 270 9.65 -5.24 6.94
N ALA A 271 8.81 -6.23 6.61
CA ALA A 271 7.56 -6.47 7.31
C ALA A 271 7.80 -7.48 8.44
N ILE A 272 7.47 -7.07 9.66
CA ILE A 272 7.73 -7.83 10.89
C ILE A 272 6.40 -8.32 11.44
N TYR A 273 6.33 -9.62 11.70
CA TYR A 273 5.15 -10.31 12.21
C TYR A 273 5.47 -11.01 13.53
N ILE A 274 4.45 -11.19 14.37
CA ILE A 274 4.50 -12.17 15.46
C ILE A 274 3.60 -13.35 15.10
N THR A 275 4.15 -14.56 15.14
CA THR A 275 3.45 -15.81 14.81
C THR A 275 3.40 -16.77 16.00
N SER A 276 2.43 -17.69 15.97
CA SER A 276 2.24 -18.74 16.98
C SER A 276 3.06 -20.01 16.75
N ASP A 277 3.75 -20.11 15.61
CA ASP A 277 4.69 -21.18 15.28
C ASP A 277 5.92 -20.63 14.53
N ASP A 278 6.92 -21.49 14.33
CA ASP A 278 8.18 -21.16 13.67
C ASP A 278 8.17 -21.35 12.16
N ASN A 279 7.05 -21.79 11.57
CA ASN A 279 6.94 -22.06 10.14
C ASN A 279 7.14 -20.75 9.36
N PRO A 280 8.16 -20.65 8.49
CA PRO A 280 8.38 -19.43 7.74
C PRO A 280 7.18 -19.03 6.88
N LEU A 281 6.77 -17.77 7.02
CA LEU A 281 5.75 -17.14 6.19
C LEU A 281 6.22 -17.10 4.74
N GLN A 282 5.31 -17.41 3.81
CA GLN A 282 5.62 -17.41 2.38
C GLN A 282 5.49 -16.01 1.77
N SER A 283 6.47 -15.57 1.00
CA SER A 283 6.37 -14.26 0.32
C SER A 283 5.27 -14.21 -0.74
N ASN A 284 4.84 -15.36 -1.25
CA ASN A 284 3.67 -15.45 -2.11
C ASN A 284 2.39 -15.21 -1.31
N VAL A 285 1.71 -14.09 -1.59
CA VAL A 285 0.49 -13.66 -0.90
C VAL A 285 -0.67 -14.65 -1.04
N VAL A 286 -0.82 -15.31 -2.18
CA VAL A 286 -1.91 -16.27 -2.42
C VAL A 286 -1.78 -17.47 -1.49
N ASN A 287 -0.57 -18.01 -1.37
CA ASN A 287 -0.32 -19.13 -0.46
C ASN A 287 -0.39 -18.69 1.00
N ARG A 288 0.14 -17.49 1.31
CA ARG A 288 0.19 -16.96 2.67
C ARG A 288 -1.17 -16.52 3.20
N ALA A 289 -2.13 -16.17 2.34
CA ALA A 289 -3.50 -15.85 2.75
C ALA A 289 -4.21 -17.00 3.50
N SER A 290 -3.71 -18.23 3.38
CA SER A 290 -4.19 -19.41 4.12
C SER A 290 -3.46 -19.66 5.45
N ALA A 291 -2.45 -18.85 5.77
CA ALA A 291 -1.66 -18.99 6.99
C ALA A 291 -2.48 -18.51 8.21
N ASN A 292 -2.72 -19.44 9.14
CA ASN A 292 -3.47 -19.16 10.37
C ASN A 292 -2.55 -18.97 11.60
N ASN A 293 -1.26 -18.77 11.37
CA ASN A 293 -0.24 -18.64 12.42
C ASN A 293 0.10 -17.18 12.76
N ILE A 294 -0.39 -16.19 12.00
CA ILE A 294 -0.15 -14.77 12.28
C ILE A 294 -0.99 -14.34 13.49
N LEU A 295 -0.31 -13.98 14.58
CA LEU A 295 -0.94 -13.45 15.80
C LEU A 295 -1.11 -11.94 15.74
N ALA A 296 -0.11 -11.22 15.22
CA ALA A 296 -0.14 -9.77 15.05
C ALA A 296 0.79 -9.31 13.92
N GLY A 297 0.42 -8.18 13.31
CA GLY A 297 1.20 -7.50 12.30
C GLY A 297 0.72 -7.74 10.85
N PRO A 298 1.51 -7.27 9.87
CA PRO A 298 2.85 -6.77 10.06
C PRO A 298 2.90 -5.36 10.66
N THR A 299 4.07 -5.00 11.16
CA THR A 299 4.55 -3.63 11.21
C THR A 299 5.71 -3.50 10.23
N VAL A 300 5.87 -2.34 9.60
CA VAL A 300 6.94 -2.11 8.61
C VAL A 300 8.03 -1.25 9.23
N ALA A 301 9.28 -1.68 9.06
CA ALA A 301 10.45 -0.89 9.38
C ALA A 301 11.36 -0.79 8.15
N PHE A 302 12.15 0.28 8.06
CA PHE A 302 13.23 0.38 7.09
C PHE A 302 14.54 0.07 7.80
N ILE A 303 15.40 -0.75 7.21
CA ILE A 303 16.76 -1.01 7.71
C ILE A 303 17.74 -0.37 6.75
N ASP A 304 18.22 0.83 7.07
CA ASP A 304 19.10 1.58 6.16
C ASP A 304 20.58 1.30 6.46
N ALA A 305 21.03 0.09 6.09
CA ALA A 305 22.40 -0.36 6.35
C ALA A 305 23.39 0.06 5.24
N GLN A 306 22.88 0.42 4.06
CA GLN A 306 23.69 0.74 2.88
C GLN A 306 23.29 2.13 2.32
N PRO A 307 23.69 3.23 2.98
CA PRO A 307 23.42 4.57 2.50
C PRO A 307 24.17 4.87 1.20
N GLU A 308 23.49 5.53 0.27
CA GLU A 308 24.04 5.88 -1.04
C GLU A 308 24.45 7.36 -1.12
N THR A 309 25.48 7.65 -1.90
CA THR A 309 26.01 9.01 -2.08
C THR A 309 24.94 9.99 -2.57
N LEU A 310 24.01 9.54 -3.42
CA LEU A 310 22.93 10.40 -3.93
C LEU A 310 22.05 10.91 -2.78
N GLY A 311 21.59 10.03 -1.90
CA GLY A 311 20.81 10.43 -0.73
C GLY A 311 21.61 11.30 0.24
N GLN A 312 22.88 10.96 0.45
CA GLN A 312 23.76 11.77 1.31
C GLN A 312 23.98 13.19 0.80
N MET A 313 23.91 13.44 -0.52
CA MET A 313 23.99 14.81 -1.07
C MET A 313 22.70 15.60 -0.87
N VAL A 314 21.55 14.92 -0.77
CA VAL A 314 20.25 15.57 -0.54
C VAL A 314 20.12 16.07 0.90
N ARG A 315 20.86 15.50 1.84
CA ARG A 315 20.93 15.95 3.24
C ARG A 315 22.23 16.72 3.48
N SER A 316 22.17 17.86 4.16
CA SER A 316 23.38 18.63 4.50
C SER A 316 24.25 17.81 5.45
N SER A 317 25.44 17.41 4.99
CA SER A 317 26.52 16.99 5.88
C SER A 317 27.03 18.24 6.60
N GLY A 318 26.59 18.46 7.83
CA GLY A 318 27.20 19.45 8.71
C GLY A 318 28.73 19.27 8.66
N THR A 319 29.45 20.35 8.35
CA THR A 319 30.91 20.40 8.30
C THR A 319 31.49 19.99 9.64
N GLY A 320 31.77 18.69 9.79
CA GLY A 320 32.36 18.12 10.98
C GLY A 320 32.66 16.65 10.75
N THR A 321 33.94 16.30 10.76
CA THR A 321 34.42 14.92 10.80
C THR A 321 33.82 14.21 12.01
N ALA A 322 32.72 13.49 11.81
CA ALA A 322 32.10 12.63 12.82
C ALA A 322 31.65 11.35 12.12
N SER A 323 32.06 10.21 12.69
CA SER A 323 31.72 8.87 12.23
C SER A 323 30.26 8.76 11.80
N ALA A 324 30.03 8.12 10.66
CA ALA A 324 28.72 7.79 10.13
C ALA A 324 27.82 7.19 11.24
N SER A 325 26.88 8.01 11.72
CA SER A 325 25.75 7.57 12.52
C SER A 325 24.58 7.44 11.57
N SER A 326 24.32 6.20 11.15
CA SER A 326 23.15 5.78 10.40
C SER A 326 21.87 6.08 11.20
N SER A 327 21.21 7.19 10.89
CA SER A 327 19.92 7.57 11.48
C SER A 327 18.76 6.97 10.69
N THR A 328 18.46 5.70 10.90
CA THR A 328 17.15 5.14 10.54
C THR A 328 16.18 5.48 11.66
N GLN A 329 15.24 6.40 11.50
CA GLN A 329 14.17 6.51 12.49
C GLN A 329 13.17 5.38 12.24
N THR A 330 13.17 4.36 13.08
CA THR A 330 11.92 3.66 13.36
C THR A 330 11.04 4.56 14.16
N ILE A 331 9.75 4.61 13.81
CA ILE A 331 8.75 5.15 14.73
C ILE A 331 8.70 4.18 15.92
N SER A 332 9.46 4.55 16.95
CA SER A 332 9.48 3.97 18.28
C SER A 332 8.27 4.46 19.09
N PRO A 333 7.77 3.72 20.10
CA PRO A 333 6.55 4.07 20.82
C PRO A 333 6.70 5.25 21.76
N ASP A 334 7.84 5.90 21.84
CA ASP A 334 7.91 7.21 22.48
C ASP A 334 7.09 8.22 21.64
N VAL A 335 7.03 8.00 20.32
CA VAL A 335 6.13 8.67 19.37
C VAL A 335 4.72 8.06 19.39
N ALA A 336 4.57 6.74 19.62
CA ALA A 336 3.24 6.09 19.67
C ALA A 336 2.51 6.19 21.03
N ALA A 337 3.21 6.41 22.15
CA ALA A 337 2.67 6.43 23.52
C ALA A 337 2.53 7.85 24.10
N SER A 338 3.24 8.85 23.56
CA SER A 338 3.04 10.27 23.94
C SER A 338 1.73 10.87 23.42
N ILE A 339 1.03 10.16 22.52
CA ILE A 339 -0.26 10.59 21.95
C ILE A 339 -1.45 10.35 22.90
N VAL A 340 -1.34 9.55 23.97
CA VAL A 340 -2.54 9.10 24.73
C VAL A 340 -2.56 9.39 26.24
N SER A 341 -1.55 10.00 26.89
CA SER A 341 -1.64 10.12 28.37
C SER A 341 -1.06 11.33 29.13
N ALA A 342 -0.73 12.47 28.50
CA ALA A 342 -0.54 13.73 29.23
C ALA A 342 -0.65 14.91 28.23
N GLN A 343 -1.51 15.92 28.37
CA GLN A 343 -1.86 16.65 29.58
C GLN A 343 -3.28 17.22 29.52
N GLY A 344 -4.02 17.03 30.61
CA GLY A 344 -5.06 17.97 31.01
C GLY A 344 -4.43 19.24 31.61
N ALA A 345 -5.09 20.36 31.33
CA ALA A 345 -5.01 21.66 31.99
C ALA A 345 -3.68 22.44 31.89
N SER A 346 -3.65 23.47 31.03
CA SER A 346 -3.85 24.86 31.49
C SER A 346 -3.91 25.87 30.32
N THR A 347 -4.73 26.89 30.58
CA THR A 347 -5.17 28.05 29.80
C THR A 347 -4.06 29.09 29.51
N VAL A 348 -4.18 29.84 28.39
CA VAL A 348 -4.46 31.30 28.32
C VAL A 348 -3.94 31.93 26.99
N SER A 349 -4.83 32.73 26.36
CA SER A 349 -4.67 33.87 25.40
C SER A 349 -3.88 33.65 24.09
N GLY A 350 -4.37 33.96 22.90
CA GLY A 350 -5.33 34.99 22.49
C GLY A 350 -4.60 36.11 21.75
N ALA A 351 -4.68 36.16 20.41
CA ALA A 351 -4.48 37.38 19.62
C ALA A 351 -4.97 37.19 18.18
N ALA A 352 -5.80 38.12 17.74
CA ALA A 352 -6.40 38.21 16.41
C ALA A 352 -5.49 38.96 15.42
N ALA A 353 -5.58 38.63 14.13
CA ALA A 353 -5.35 39.55 13.01
C ALA A 353 -5.96 38.91 11.73
N THR A 354 -7.14 39.36 11.30
CA THR A 354 -7.39 40.40 10.27
C THR A 354 -7.18 39.91 8.84
N ALA A 355 -8.31 39.72 8.16
CA ALA A 355 -8.43 39.46 6.74
C ALA A 355 -7.89 40.60 5.88
N THR A 356 -7.34 40.28 4.70
CA THR A 356 -7.29 41.22 3.59
C THR A 356 -7.47 40.48 2.27
N SER A 357 -8.52 40.86 1.58
CA SER A 357 -8.95 40.43 0.26
C SER A 357 -8.06 41.03 -0.83
N ALA A 358 -7.77 40.27 -1.88
CA ALA A 358 -7.45 40.83 -3.19
C ALA A 358 -7.88 39.87 -4.31
N THR A 359 -8.58 40.45 -5.27
CA THR A 359 -9.25 39.89 -6.45
C THR A 359 -8.35 39.81 -7.69
N ASP A 360 -8.77 38.95 -8.61
CA ASP A 360 -8.57 38.95 -10.07
C ASP A 360 -7.17 38.70 -10.66
N SER A 361 -7.05 37.62 -11.44
CA SER A 361 -7.29 37.70 -12.90
C SER A 361 -7.07 36.34 -13.58
N ALA A 362 -8.09 35.88 -14.30
CA ALA A 362 -8.04 34.73 -15.18
C ALA A 362 -7.21 35.02 -16.45
N ALA A 363 -6.40 34.06 -16.86
CA ALA A 363 -5.84 34.00 -18.21
C ALA A 363 -5.97 32.58 -18.74
N ALA A 364 -6.82 32.43 -19.75
CA ALA A 364 -7.08 31.21 -20.50
C ALA A 364 -5.83 30.77 -21.27
N ALA A 365 -5.51 29.48 -21.19
CA ALA A 365 -4.59 28.81 -22.11
C ALA A 365 -5.32 27.66 -22.81
N THR A 366 -5.46 27.83 -24.11
CA THR A 366 -6.13 26.97 -25.07
C THR A 366 -5.27 25.72 -25.33
N SER A 367 -5.76 24.52 -25.00
CA SER A 367 -5.15 23.26 -25.43
C SER A 367 -5.86 22.74 -26.68
N THR A 368 -5.14 22.78 -27.80
CA THR A 368 -5.53 22.20 -29.08
C THR A 368 -5.68 20.69 -28.99
N SER A 369 -6.85 20.20 -29.38
CA SER A 369 -7.17 18.79 -29.55
C SER A 369 -6.35 18.21 -30.71
N ASN A 370 -5.68 17.08 -30.45
CA ASN A 370 -5.14 16.24 -31.50
C ASN A 370 -6.20 15.20 -31.87
N SER A 371 -6.82 15.42 -33.03
CA SER A 371 -7.75 14.52 -33.69
C SER A 371 -7.02 13.28 -34.22
N VAL A 372 -7.41 12.08 -33.78
CA VAL A 372 -7.29 10.86 -34.59
C VAL A 372 -8.70 10.43 -34.97
N ASN A 373 -8.89 10.28 -36.27
CA ASN A 373 -10.18 10.18 -36.93
C ASN A 373 -10.85 8.82 -36.71
N ASP A 374 -12.16 8.94 -36.50
CA ASP A 374 -13.28 8.02 -36.42
C ASP A 374 -13.30 6.86 -37.45
N SER A 375 -13.73 5.66 -36.99
CA SER A 375 -14.87 4.93 -37.58
C SER A 375 -15.18 3.62 -36.83
N SER A 376 -16.29 3.59 -36.05
CA SER A 376 -17.47 2.73 -36.32
C SER A 376 -18.27 2.29 -35.07
N ASP A 377 -19.52 2.80 -35.01
CA ASP A 377 -20.76 2.22 -34.45
C ASP A 377 -20.98 2.13 -32.92
N PRO A 378 -21.83 3.01 -32.32
CA PRO A 378 -22.19 2.97 -30.90
C PRO A 378 -23.33 1.99 -30.56
N SER A 379 -23.68 1.04 -31.43
CA SER A 379 -24.81 0.12 -31.21
C SER A 379 -24.47 -1.38 -31.17
N ALA A 380 -23.19 -1.77 -31.21
CA ALA A 380 -22.79 -3.16 -31.05
C ALA A 380 -22.61 -3.55 -29.56
N PRO A 381 -23.18 -4.68 -29.09
CA PRO A 381 -22.91 -5.15 -27.73
C PRO A 381 -21.43 -5.55 -27.63
N PHE A 382 -20.72 -4.98 -26.65
CA PHE A 382 -19.34 -5.33 -26.31
C PHE A 382 -19.21 -6.86 -26.19
N ARG A 383 -18.51 -7.46 -27.15
CA ARG A 383 -18.25 -8.89 -27.19
C ARG A 383 -17.02 -9.16 -26.33
N ASP A 384 -17.27 -9.81 -25.20
CA ASP A 384 -16.31 -10.29 -24.20
C ASP A 384 -15.46 -11.45 -24.78
N ASP A 385 -14.65 -11.18 -25.81
CA ASP A 385 -13.80 -12.17 -26.49
C ASP A 385 -12.29 -11.96 -26.21
N PHE A 386 -11.94 -11.37 -25.05
CA PHE A 386 -10.55 -10.97 -24.74
C PHE A 386 -9.63 -12.12 -24.28
N THR A 387 -10.17 -13.29 -23.94
CA THR A 387 -9.44 -14.56 -23.91
C THR A 387 -10.39 -15.70 -24.26
N GLY A 388 -10.24 -16.32 -25.43
CA GLY A 388 -10.97 -17.53 -25.81
C GLY A 388 -10.01 -18.62 -26.26
N LEU A 389 -10.26 -19.86 -25.84
CA LEU A 389 -9.58 -21.02 -26.42
C LEU A 389 -9.91 -21.06 -27.92
N ALA A 390 -8.91 -20.84 -28.77
CA ALA A 390 -9.07 -21.10 -30.19
C ALA A 390 -9.23 -22.62 -30.42
N PRO A 391 -9.98 -23.06 -31.46
CA PRO A 391 -9.99 -24.46 -31.85
C PRO A 391 -8.55 -24.93 -32.12
N GLY A 392 -8.03 -25.84 -31.28
CA GLY A 392 -6.64 -26.31 -31.36
C GLY A 392 -5.74 -25.98 -30.16
N GLY A 393 -6.27 -25.37 -29.08
CA GLY A 393 -5.51 -25.19 -27.83
C GLY A 393 -4.57 -23.98 -27.82
N ALA A 394 -4.62 -23.12 -28.84
CA ALA A 394 -3.89 -21.86 -28.84
C ALA A 394 -4.65 -20.78 -28.08
N ILE A 395 -3.94 -20.04 -27.22
CA ILE A 395 -4.43 -18.81 -26.59
C ILE A 395 -4.03 -17.65 -27.51
N ASN A 396 -5.02 -16.89 -28.00
CA ASN A 396 -4.76 -15.61 -28.65
C ASN A 396 -4.61 -14.55 -27.55
N VAL A 397 -3.39 -14.03 -27.39
CA VAL A 397 -3.13 -12.77 -26.69
C VAL A 397 -2.92 -11.72 -27.76
N ILE A 398 -3.57 -10.56 -27.63
CA ILE A 398 -3.63 -9.48 -28.62
C ILE A 398 -2.28 -9.30 -29.34
N GLY A 399 -2.25 -9.55 -30.67
CA GLY A 399 -1.07 -9.36 -31.53
C GLY A 399 0.00 -10.46 -31.50
N TRP A 400 -0.08 -11.41 -30.58
CA TRP A 400 0.83 -12.55 -30.50
C TRP A 400 0.11 -13.82 -30.93
N SER A 401 0.31 -14.21 -32.19
CA SER A 401 -0.10 -15.54 -32.67
C SER A 401 1.00 -16.56 -32.35
N ASN A 402 0.60 -17.74 -31.83
CA ASN A 402 1.44 -18.91 -31.52
C ASN A 402 2.17 -18.90 -30.17
N ILE A 403 1.42 -18.94 -29.06
CA ILE A 403 1.97 -19.52 -27.82
C ILE A 403 1.66 -21.03 -27.86
N PRO A 404 2.65 -21.92 -28.01
CA PRO A 404 2.40 -23.36 -27.92
C PRO A 404 1.88 -23.71 -26.52
N SER A 405 0.82 -24.50 -26.45
CA SER A 405 0.41 -25.13 -25.20
C SER A 405 1.51 -26.08 -24.74
N ASN A 406 2.15 -25.80 -23.60
CA ASN A 406 2.94 -26.79 -22.86
C ASN A 406 2.03 -27.58 -21.92
#